data_AF-A0A7I9VCY1-F1
#
_entry.id   AF-A0A7I9VCY1-F1
#
_cell.length_a   1.000
_cell.length_b   1.000
_cell.length_c   1.000
_cell.angle_alpha   90.00
_cell.angle_beta   90.00
_cell.angle_gamma   90.00
#
_symmetry.space_group_name_H-M   'P 1'
#
loop_
_entity.id
_entity.type
_entity.pdbx_description
1 polymer ?
#
loop_
_entity_poly.entity_id
_entity_poly.type
_entity_poly.pdbx_seq_one_letter_code
_entity_poly.pdbx_strand_id
1 'polypeptide(L)'
;MSRSTTTFPHIARLASPVDNSTRTLRQFRSDSVGGDSYGGRMTQQITVSDDYTGTVSPDGEQQNSAQRRTLDNATIVKISVGPMDNNAYLITDAATGEALLVDAANDAGVLLALVDQEPGVVRQIVTTHGHFDHWQALVEVRDGLDVPHAVGADDAPDLPITADRLLSDGDTIAVGDLTLDVIGIRGHTKGSVALVLTEKSGRVHLFTGDSLFPGGVGKTWQDGDFEILLGDVETRLFGRFDDAVVYPGHGKDTTLATERPHLSDWRERGW
;
A
#
# COMPACT_ATOMS: atom_id res chain seq x y z
N MET A 1 43.16 22.22 -39.24
CA MET A 1 41.89 22.20 -38.48
C MET A 1 42.22 22.02 -37.02
N SER A 2 42.15 23.13 -36.29
CA SER A 2 42.57 23.29 -34.89
C SER A 2 41.60 22.57 -33.95
N ARG A 3 42.11 21.77 -33.01
CA ARG A 3 41.33 21.27 -31.87
C ARG A 3 41.78 22.03 -30.63
N SER A 4 40.89 22.90 -30.18
CA SER A 4 41.01 23.76 -29.00
C SER A 4 40.89 22.91 -27.73
N THR A 5 41.91 22.99 -26.89
CA THR A 5 41.86 22.68 -25.46
C THR A 5 41.10 23.78 -24.73
N THR A 6 40.04 23.44 -24.00
CA THR A 6 39.43 24.36 -23.03
C THR A 6 39.19 23.62 -21.72
N THR A 7 40.03 23.98 -20.75
CA THR A 7 39.96 23.67 -19.32
C THR A 7 38.81 24.44 -18.68
N PHE A 8 38.01 23.81 -17.82
CA PHE A 8 37.07 24.49 -16.92
C PHE A 8 37.48 24.25 -15.45
N PRO A 9 37.43 25.27 -14.57
CA PRO A 9 37.98 25.19 -13.23
C PRO A 9 37.00 24.63 -12.20
N HIS A 10 37.58 23.97 -11.19
CA HIS A 10 36.97 23.62 -9.91
C HIS A 10 36.36 24.84 -9.21
N ILE A 11 35.10 24.74 -8.80
CA ILE A 11 34.49 25.63 -7.81
C ILE A 11 34.18 24.80 -6.56
N ALA A 12 34.97 25.00 -5.52
CA ALA A 12 34.73 24.50 -4.18
C ALA A 12 33.54 25.25 -3.57
N ARG A 13 32.54 24.51 -3.09
CA ARG A 13 31.41 25.08 -2.34
C ARG A 13 31.76 25.04 -0.85
N LEU A 14 31.91 26.22 -0.26
CA LEU A 14 32.14 26.44 1.16
C LEU A 14 30.88 26.05 1.94
N ALA A 15 31.04 25.19 2.94
CA ALA A 15 30.06 24.92 3.97
C ALA A 15 30.11 26.06 5.01
N SER A 16 28.97 26.67 5.30
CA SER A 16 28.79 27.54 6.46
C SER A 16 27.91 26.83 7.49
N PRO A 17 28.27 26.88 8.78
CA PRO A 17 27.51 26.21 9.83
C PRO A 17 26.29 27.03 10.21
N VAL A 18 25.11 26.38 10.28
CA VAL A 18 23.91 27.01 10.85
C VAL A 18 23.92 26.76 12.35
N ASP A 19 23.89 27.89 13.06
CA ASP A 19 23.89 28.09 14.50
C ASP A 19 22.69 27.42 15.19
N ASN A 20 22.98 26.77 16.32
CA ASN A 20 22.04 26.03 17.16
C ASN A 20 21.75 26.89 18.40
N SER A 21 20.78 27.80 18.27
CA SER A 21 20.33 28.65 19.39
C SER A 21 18.96 28.18 19.90
N THR A 22 18.99 27.48 21.03
CA THR A 22 18.00 27.44 22.12
C THR A 22 16.64 28.09 21.85
N ARG A 23 15.59 27.27 21.67
CA ARG A 23 14.19 27.68 21.87
C ARG A 23 13.73 27.30 23.27
N THR A 24 13.37 28.34 24.01
CA THR A 24 12.85 28.34 25.37
C THR A 24 11.55 27.52 25.48
N LEU A 25 11.53 26.58 26.42
CA LEU A 25 10.33 25.88 26.90
C LEU A 25 9.29 26.91 27.39
N ARG A 26 8.18 27.05 26.66
CA ARG A 26 6.98 27.72 27.19
C ARG A 26 6.12 26.69 27.88
N GLN A 27 6.09 26.82 29.21
CA GLN A 27 5.22 26.14 30.14
C GLN A 27 3.77 26.59 29.87
N PHE A 28 2.94 25.72 29.28
CA PHE A 28 1.51 25.97 29.17
C PHE A 28 0.83 25.66 30.50
N ARG A 29 0.25 26.70 31.10
CA ARG A 29 -0.67 26.59 32.24
C ARG A 29 -2.01 26.07 31.73
N SER A 30 -2.54 25.08 32.43
CA SER A 30 -3.91 24.59 32.30
C SER A 30 -4.86 25.58 32.96
N ASP A 31 -5.65 26.29 32.16
CA ASP A 31 -6.87 26.93 32.63
C ASP A 31 -8.06 26.26 31.91
N SER A 32 -8.87 25.60 32.72
CA SER A 32 -10.12 24.94 32.37
C SER A 32 -11.23 25.95 32.14
N VAL A 33 -11.84 25.95 30.94
CA VAL A 33 -13.22 26.43 30.73
C VAL A 33 -13.89 25.52 29.69
N GLY A 34 -15.05 25.00 30.06
CA GLY A 34 -15.78 23.95 29.36
C GLY A 34 -16.38 24.34 28.01
N GLY A 35 -16.61 23.28 27.24
CA GLY A 35 -17.31 23.24 25.96
C GLY A 35 -17.46 21.78 25.56
N ASP A 36 -18.33 21.05 26.25
CA ASP A 36 -18.75 19.70 25.90
C ASP A 36 -19.54 19.74 24.59
N SER A 37 -18.87 19.41 23.49
CA SER A 37 -19.48 18.81 22.30
C SER A 37 -18.40 18.25 21.35
N TYR A 38 -17.53 17.38 21.85
CA TYR A 38 -16.88 16.37 21.02
C TYR A 38 -17.57 15.05 21.34
N GLY A 39 -18.39 14.56 20.41
CA GLY A 39 -18.91 13.19 20.48
C GLY A 39 -17.72 12.25 20.65
N GLY A 40 -17.66 11.56 21.79
CA GLY A 40 -16.59 10.63 22.09
C GLY A 40 -16.47 9.63 20.96
N ARG A 41 -15.28 9.54 20.35
CA ARG A 41 -14.91 8.41 19.51
C ARG A 41 -15.11 7.16 20.38
N MET A 42 -16.18 6.41 20.14
CA MET A 42 -16.21 5.01 20.54
C MET A 42 -15.05 4.37 19.78
N THR A 43 -13.92 4.14 20.45
CA THR A 43 -12.77 3.47 19.86
C THR A 43 -13.21 2.05 19.50
N GLN A 44 -13.46 1.81 18.21
CA GLN A 44 -13.80 0.49 17.71
C GLN A 44 -12.62 -0.44 18.02
N GLN A 45 -12.87 -1.52 18.75
CA GLN A 45 -11.81 -2.48 19.07
C GLN A 45 -11.59 -3.39 17.86
N ILE A 46 -10.34 -3.54 17.41
CA ILE A 46 -9.99 -4.48 16.34
C ILE A 46 -9.29 -5.68 16.97
N THR A 47 -9.78 -6.89 16.70
CA THR A 47 -9.13 -8.12 17.15
C THR A 47 -8.07 -8.51 16.14
N VAL A 48 -6.79 -8.48 16.52
CA VAL A 48 -5.69 -8.90 15.63
C VAL A 48 -5.21 -10.29 16.05
N SER A 49 -5.45 -11.28 15.20
CA SER A 49 -4.99 -12.66 15.41
C SER A 49 -3.63 -12.89 14.78
N ASP A 50 -2.74 -13.60 15.49
CA ASP A 50 -1.48 -14.10 14.92
C ASP A 50 -1.63 -15.48 14.24
N ASP A 51 -2.82 -16.10 14.30
CA ASP A 51 -3.16 -17.30 13.53
C ASP A 51 -3.57 -16.92 12.10
N TYR A 52 -2.57 -16.75 11.24
CA TYR A 52 -2.74 -16.23 9.90
C TYR A 52 -3.23 -17.30 8.91
N THR A 53 -4.46 -17.13 8.42
CA THR A 53 -5.08 -17.98 7.41
C THR A 53 -5.23 -17.28 6.05
N GLY A 54 -5.04 -15.96 6.01
CA GLY A 54 -5.29 -15.13 4.83
C GLY A 54 -6.78 -14.91 4.53
N THR A 55 -7.67 -15.36 5.42
CA THR A 55 -9.13 -15.18 5.30
C THR A 55 -9.60 -14.20 6.35
N VAL A 56 -10.16 -13.08 5.91
CA VAL A 56 -10.79 -12.02 6.71
C VAL A 56 -12.14 -11.69 6.08
N SER A 57 -13.04 -11.05 6.83
CA SER A 57 -14.35 -10.60 6.31
C SER A 57 -14.84 -9.40 7.11
N PRO A 58 -15.54 -8.43 6.50
CA PRO A 58 -16.06 -7.26 7.19
C PRO A 58 -17.36 -7.58 7.96
N ASP A 59 -17.90 -8.80 7.75
CA ASP A 59 -19.19 -9.25 8.24
C ASP A 59 -19.07 -10.46 9.19
N GLY A 60 -20.18 -10.74 9.88
CA GLY A 60 -20.34 -11.93 10.70
C GLY A 60 -19.35 -12.01 11.87
N GLU A 61 -18.88 -13.22 12.19
CA GLU A 61 -17.96 -13.46 13.32
C GLU A 61 -16.58 -12.83 13.13
N GLN A 62 -16.21 -12.46 11.90
CA GLN A 62 -14.91 -11.87 11.57
C GLN A 62 -14.95 -10.34 11.45
N GLN A 63 -16.13 -9.73 11.60
CA GLN A 63 -16.25 -8.27 11.62
C GLN A 63 -15.29 -7.66 12.66
N ASN A 64 -14.61 -6.58 12.29
CA ASN A 64 -13.58 -5.91 13.11
C ASN A 64 -12.44 -6.85 13.53
N SER A 65 -12.11 -7.86 12.72
CA SER A 65 -10.98 -8.75 12.94
C SER A 65 -9.95 -8.64 11.82
N ALA A 66 -8.69 -8.61 12.21
CA ALA A 66 -7.54 -8.61 11.34
C ALA A 66 -6.65 -9.82 11.64
N GLN A 67 -5.77 -10.15 10.71
CA GLN A 67 -4.76 -11.20 10.89
C GLN A 67 -3.36 -10.66 10.62
N ARG A 68 -2.43 -10.95 11.53
CA ARG A 68 -1.02 -10.57 11.40
C ARG A 68 -0.20 -11.75 10.93
N ARG A 69 0.60 -11.51 9.89
CA ARG A 69 1.71 -12.37 9.49
C ARG A 69 3.02 -11.69 9.91
N THR A 70 3.82 -12.38 10.70
CA THR A 70 5.15 -11.92 11.10
C THR A 70 6.20 -12.49 10.15
N LEU A 71 7.03 -11.62 9.59
CA LEU A 71 8.17 -11.94 8.72
C LEU A 71 9.49 -11.67 9.45
N ASP A 72 10.62 -11.97 8.81
CA ASP A 72 11.95 -11.76 9.40
C ASP A 72 12.31 -10.28 9.67
N ASN A 73 11.74 -9.34 8.91
CA ASN A 73 12.03 -7.91 9.00
C ASN A 73 10.80 -7.02 8.93
N ALA A 74 9.59 -7.59 8.91
CA ALA A 74 8.35 -6.84 8.81
C ALA A 74 7.17 -7.59 9.43
N THR A 75 6.06 -6.89 9.65
CA THR A 75 4.75 -7.51 9.84
C THR A 75 3.81 -7.07 8.72
N ILE A 76 2.89 -7.97 8.35
CA ILE A 76 1.77 -7.66 7.44
C ILE A 76 0.49 -7.93 8.22
N VAL A 77 -0.32 -6.90 8.45
CA VAL A 77 -1.66 -7.05 9.02
C VAL A 77 -2.68 -6.88 7.92
N LYS A 78 -3.52 -7.90 7.71
CA LYS A 78 -4.60 -7.92 6.74
C LYS A 78 -5.93 -7.72 7.46
N ILE A 79 -6.77 -6.82 6.95
CA ILE A 79 -8.15 -6.62 7.41
C ILE A 79 -9.06 -6.51 6.18
N SER A 80 -10.33 -6.86 6.34
CA SER A 80 -11.34 -6.61 5.30
C SER A 80 -12.31 -5.51 5.74
N VAL A 81 -12.68 -4.64 4.79
CA VAL A 81 -13.53 -3.47 5.00
C VAL A 81 -14.58 -3.34 3.91
N GLY A 82 -15.68 -2.69 4.26
CA GLY A 82 -16.75 -2.30 3.34
C GLY A 82 -17.62 -3.46 2.86
N PRO A 83 -18.76 -3.16 2.22
CA PRO A 83 -19.69 -4.18 1.73
C PRO A 83 -19.17 -5.01 0.55
N MET A 84 -18.01 -4.64 -0.01
CA MET A 84 -17.36 -5.31 -1.13
C MET A 84 -16.22 -6.24 -0.68
N ASP A 85 -16.00 -6.40 0.63
CA ASP A 85 -14.97 -7.28 1.19
C ASP A 85 -13.56 -6.91 0.67
N ASN A 86 -13.25 -5.59 0.66
CA ASN A 86 -11.96 -5.08 0.23
C ASN A 86 -10.91 -5.37 1.30
N ASN A 87 -9.80 -5.98 0.90
CA ASN A 87 -8.64 -6.13 1.75
C ASN A 87 -7.86 -4.82 1.84
N ALA A 88 -7.51 -4.43 3.07
CA ALA A 88 -6.51 -3.43 3.36
C ALA A 88 -5.32 -4.09 4.09
N TYR A 89 -4.12 -3.54 3.87
CA TYR A 89 -2.89 -4.09 4.44
C TYR A 89 -2.08 -3.02 5.16
N LEU A 90 -1.71 -3.29 6.41
CA LEU A 90 -0.73 -2.50 7.15
C LEU A 90 0.60 -3.26 7.17
N ILE A 91 1.61 -2.70 6.51
CA ILE A 91 2.95 -3.27 6.41
C ILE A 91 3.88 -2.45 7.30
N THR A 92 4.45 -3.07 8.33
CA THR A 92 5.28 -2.38 9.31
C THR A 92 6.70 -2.93 9.28
N ASP A 93 7.68 -2.07 9.17
CA ASP A 93 9.09 -2.41 9.37
C ASP A 93 9.33 -2.78 10.83
N ALA A 94 9.80 -4.01 11.06
CA ALA A 94 10.04 -4.52 12.39
C ALA A 94 11.21 -3.79 13.09
N ALA A 95 12.13 -3.18 12.34
CA ALA A 95 13.29 -2.49 12.90
C ALA A 95 12.97 -1.07 13.37
N THR A 96 12.27 -0.30 12.54
CA THR A 96 12.00 1.12 12.79
C THR A 96 10.59 1.41 13.33
N GLY A 97 9.66 0.49 13.13
CA GLY A 97 8.23 0.70 13.40
C GLY A 97 7.54 1.62 12.39
N GLU A 98 8.21 2.07 11.32
CA GLU A 98 7.52 2.79 10.24
C GLU A 98 6.60 1.85 9.47
N ALA A 99 5.45 2.36 9.04
CA ALA A 99 4.43 1.56 8.38
C ALA A 99 3.88 2.21 7.11
N LEU A 100 3.38 1.36 6.22
CA LEU A 100 2.65 1.69 5.00
C LEU A 100 1.25 1.10 5.08
N LEU A 101 0.24 1.92 4.84
CA LEU A 101 -1.13 1.45 4.64
C LEU A 101 -1.38 1.29 3.14
N VAL A 102 -1.73 0.08 2.70
CA VAL A 102 -2.14 -0.24 1.33
C VAL A 102 -3.64 -0.35 1.29
N ASP A 103 -4.25 0.42 0.38
CA ASP A 103 -5.68 0.56 0.12
C ASP A 103 -6.51 1.00 1.34
N ALA A 104 -6.64 2.31 1.51
CA ALA A 104 -7.67 2.91 2.37
C ALA A 104 -9.06 2.81 1.70
N ALA A 105 -9.52 1.56 1.52
CA ALA A 105 -10.65 1.18 0.69
C ALA A 105 -11.99 1.66 1.25
N ASN A 106 -12.33 1.26 2.47
CA ASN A 106 -13.60 1.57 3.12
C ASN A 106 -13.45 1.63 4.64
N ASP A 107 -14.55 1.87 5.35
CA ASP A 107 -14.64 1.84 6.82
C ASP A 107 -13.48 2.60 7.50
N ALA A 108 -13.37 3.91 7.26
CA ALA A 108 -12.27 4.73 7.79
C ALA A 108 -12.07 4.58 9.31
N GLY A 109 -13.16 4.47 10.08
CA GLY A 109 -13.10 4.22 11.52
C GLY A 109 -12.42 2.88 11.89
N VAL A 110 -12.65 1.82 11.11
CA VAL A 110 -12.02 0.51 11.29
C VAL A 110 -10.51 0.61 11.00
N LEU A 111 -10.15 1.24 9.89
CA LEU A 111 -8.75 1.40 9.47
C LEU A 111 -7.95 2.26 10.46
N LEU A 112 -8.51 3.40 10.89
CA LEU A 112 -7.89 4.27 11.89
C LEU A 112 -7.76 3.55 13.24
N ALA A 113 -8.78 2.81 13.67
CA ALA A 113 -8.69 2.01 14.88
C ALA A 113 -7.61 0.92 14.80
N LEU A 114 -7.47 0.25 13.65
CA LEU A 114 -6.40 -0.73 13.43
C LEU A 114 -5.03 -0.04 13.56
N VAL A 115 -4.84 1.10 12.89
CA VAL A 115 -3.58 1.87 12.95
C VAL A 115 -3.27 2.34 14.37
N ASP A 116 -4.26 2.79 15.14
CA ASP A 116 -4.08 3.24 16.53
C ASP A 116 -3.70 2.09 17.49
N GLN A 117 -4.16 0.85 17.21
CA GLN A 117 -3.90 -0.32 18.07
C GLN A 117 -2.58 -1.03 17.74
N GLU A 118 -2.16 -1.00 16.47
CA GLU A 118 -0.90 -1.59 16.07
C GLU A 118 0.29 -0.68 16.45
N PRO A 119 1.45 -1.24 16.82
CA PRO A 119 2.57 -0.45 17.35
C PRO A 119 3.32 0.40 16.31
N GLY A 120 2.95 0.30 15.02
CA GLY A 120 3.62 0.99 13.93
C GLY A 120 3.15 2.44 13.75
N VAL A 121 3.98 3.26 13.11
CA VAL A 121 3.64 4.64 12.73
C VAL A 121 3.50 4.69 11.22
N VAL A 122 2.27 4.84 10.73
CA VAL A 122 2.01 5.00 9.30
C VAL A 122 2.68 6.27 8.80
N ARG A 123 3.48 6.16 7.74
CA ARG A 123 4.18 7.29 7.10
C ARG A 123 3.68 7.61 5.70
N GLN A 124 2.92 6.70 5.11
CA GLN A 124 2.37 6.85 3.77
C GLN A 124 1.16 5.95 3.59
N ILE A 125 0.24 6.36 2.71
CA ILE A 125 -0.84 5.53 2.18
C ILE A 125 -0.56 5.29 0.70
N VAL A 126 -0.75 4.06 0.22
CA VAL A 126 -0.75 3.74 -1.21
C VAL A 126 -2.12 3.21 -1.60
N THR A 127 -2.69 3.75 -2.67
CA THR A 127 -3.83 3.14 -3.36
C THR A 127 -3.30 2.37 -4.56
N THR A 128 -3.58 1.08 -4.64
CA THR A 128 -3.09 0.19 -5.70
C THR A 128 -3.67 0.56 -7.05
N HIS A 129 -4.91 1.02 -7.12
CA HIS A 129 -5.58 1.37 -8.36
C HIS A 129 -6.81 2.29 -8.18
N GLY A 130 -7.25 2.92 -9.27
CA GLY A 130 -8.29 3.95 -9.30
C GLY A 130 -9.75 3.47 -9.24
N HIS A 131 -10.02 2.19 -8.95
CA HIS A 131 -11.40 1.71 -8.88
C HIS A 131 -12.08 2.14 -7.57
N PHE A 132 -13.38 2.45 -7.65
CA PHE A 132 -14.05 3.31 -6.67
C PHE A 132 -14.13 2.74 -5.25
N ASP A 133 -14.12 1.42 -5.10
CA ASP A 133 -14.18 0.73 -3.81
C ASP A 133 -12.81 0.60 -3.11
N HIS A 134 -11.71 0.94 -3.78
CA HIS A 134 -10.35 0.92 -3.21
C HIS A 134 -9.89 2.24 -2.59
N TRP A 135 -10.72 3.28 -2.60
CA TRP A 135 -10.34 4.59 -2.04
C TRP A 135 -11.45 5.34 -1.29
N GLN A 136 -12.61 4.74 -1.00
CA GLN A 136 -13.74 5.44 -0.37
C GLN A 136 -13.39 6.05 0.99
N ALA A 137 -12.52 5.39 1.76
CA ALA A 137 -12.04 5.89 3.05
C ALA A 137 -10.79 6.78 2.96
N LEU A 138 -10.22 6.96 1.76
CA LEU A 138 -8.91 7.59 1.57
C LEU A 138 -8.84 9.01 2.15
N VAL A 139 -9.85 9.85 1.91
CA VAL A 139 -9.85 11.25 2.39
C VAL A 139 -9.79 11.27 3.92
N GLU A 140 -10.69 10.54 4.57
CA GLU A 140 -10.81 10.54 6.04
C GLU A 140 -9.59 9.91 6.71
N VAL A 141 -9.07 8.81 6.18
CA VAL A 141 -7.88 8.14 6.72
C VAL A 141 -6.63 9.01 6.53
N ARG A 142 -6.46 9.60 5.34
CA ARG A 142 -5.32 10.51 5.07
C ARG A 142 -5.35 11.72 6.00
N ASP A 143 -6.50 12.37 6.16
CA ASP A 143 -6.65 13.54 7.04
C ASP A 143 -6.49 13.16 8.51
N GLY A 144 -6.95 11.96 8.91
CA GLY A 144 -6.80 11.44 10.26
C GLY A 144 -5.36 11.10 10.65
N LEU A 145 -4.54 10.70 9.66
CA LEU A 145 -3.14 10.32 9.86
C LEU A 145 -2.14 11.44 9.53
N ASP A 146 -2.54 12.44 8.73
CA ASP A 146 -1.69 13.53 8.23
C ASP A 146 -0.42 13.02 7.50
N VAL A 147 -0.62 12.10 6.55
CA VAL A 147 0.46 11.42 5.80
C VAL A 147 0.33 11.60 4.29
N PRO A 148 1.43 11.53 3.52
CA PRO A 148 1.38 11.57 2.07
C PRO A 148 0.64 10.36 1.49
N HIS A 149 0.01 10.58 0.33
CA HIS A 149 -0.64 9.54 -0.46
C HIS A 149 0.09 9.31 -1.79
N ALA A 150 0.15 8.04 -2.21
CA ALA A 150 0.71 7.63 -3.48
C ALA A 150 -0.25 6.74 -4.29
N VAL A 151 -0.23 6.88 -5.61
CA VAL A 151 -1.03 6.09 -6.55
C VAL A 151 -0.34 6.04 -7.92
N GLY A 152 -0.66 5.06 -8.75
CA GLY A 152 -0.20 5.03 -10.14
C GLY A 152 -0.59 6.30 -10.90
N ALA A 153 0.35 6.83 -11.68
CA ALA A 153 0.21 8.14 -12.33
C ALA A 153 -1.06 8.25 -13.20
N ASP A 154 -1.41 7.18 -13.92
CA ASP A 154 -2.54 7.17 -14.84
C ASP A 154 -3.90 7.07 -14.13
N ASP A 155 -3.93 6.55 -12.90
CA ASP A 155 -5.14 6.45 -12.07
C ASP A 155 -5.35 7.66 -11.14
N ALA A 156 -4.31 8.48 -10.93
CA ALA A 156 -4.40 9.66 -10.07
C ALA A 156 -5.60 10.60 -10.38
N PRO A 157 -5.98 10.84 -11.67
CA PRO A 157 -7.17 11.65 -11.98
C PRO A 157 -8.50 11.05 -11.54
N ASP A 158 -8.54 9.74 -11.24
CA ASP A 158 -9.76 9.02 -10.89
C ASP A 158 -10.03 9.03 -9.37
N LEU A 159 -9.08 9.52 -8.57
CA LEU A 159 -9.18 9.63 -7.12
C LEU A 159 -9.79 10.97 -6.66
N PRO A 160 -10.40 11.03 -5.47
CA PRO A 160 -11.05 12.23 -4.95
C PRO A 160 -10.05 13.27 -4.39
N ILE A 161 -8.76 12.96 -4.38
CA ILE A 161 -7.68 13.83 -3.87
C ILE A 161 -6.53 13.89 -4.85
N THR A 162 -5.77 14.99 -4.81
CA THR A 162 -4.47 15.06 -5.47
C THR A 162 -3.46 14.23 -4.68
N ALA A 163 -2.91 13.20 -5.32
CA ALA A 163 -1.84 12.40 -4.73
C ALA A 163 -0.55 13.22 -4.55
N ASP A 164 0.14 12.99 -3.44
CA ASP A 164 1.43 13.63 -3.15
C ASP A 164 2.57 13.01 -3.97
N ARG A 165 2.39 11.75 -4.39
CA ARG A 165 3.34 11.01 -5.21
C ARG A 165 2.63 10.22 -6.30
N LEU A 166 3.10 10.40 -7.54
CA LEU A 166 2.69 9.56 -8.67
C LEU A 166 3.69 8.41 -8.81
N LEU A 167 3.19 7.19 -8.99
CA LEU A 167 3.97 5.97 -9.13
C LEU A 167 4.00 5.51 -10.59
N SER A 168 5.12 4.94 -11.00
CA SER A 168 5.35 4.27 -12.27
C SER A 168 6.03 2.92 -12.08
N ASP A 169 5.99 2.07 -13.10
CA ASP A 169 6.72 0.80 -13.11
C ASP A 169 8.21 1.00 -12.84
N GLY A 170 8.77 0.24 -11.91
CA GLY A 170 10.18 0.31 -11.50
C GLY A 170 10.48 1.34 -10.41
N ASP A 171 9.48 2.09 -9.93
CA ASP A 171 9.63 2.94 -8.74
C ASP A 171 9.78 2.08 -7.47
N THR A 172 10.16 2.73 -6.37
CA THR A 172 10.24 2.10 -5.04
C THR A 172 9.59 2.96 -3.96
N ILE A 173 9.00 2.33 -2.94
CA ILE A 173 8.49 2.99 -1.73
C ILE A 173 9.34 2.55 -0.54
N ALA A 174 9.88 3.53 0.19
CA ALA A 174 10.64 3.27 1.41
C ALA A 174 9.71 3.32 2.63
N VAL A 175 9.88 2.37 3.55
CA VAL A 175 9.15 2.27 4.82
C VAL A 175 10.16 1.87 5.88
N GLY A 176 10.72 2.84 6.59
CA GLY A 176 11.89 2.57 7.44
C GLY A 176 13.04 1.96 6.65
N ASP A 177 13.50 0.79 7.09
CA ASP A 177 14.54 0.00 6.43
C ASP A 177 14.00 -0.90 5.30
N LEU A 178 12.67 -0.99 5.13
CA LEU A 178 12.04 -1.72 4.03
C LEU A 178 12.05 -0.90 2.74
N THR A 179 12.16 -1.61 1.62
CA THR A 179 11.91 -1.07 0.29
C THR A 179 10.90 -1.98 -0.39
N LEU A 180 9.81 -1.38 -0.88
CA LEU A 180 8.82 -2.05 -1.70
C LEU A 180 9.01 -1.63 -3.15
N ASP A 181 9.24 -2.58 -4.06
CA ASP A 181 9.29 -2.28 -5.49
C ASP A 181 7.87 -2.09 -6.03
N VAL A 182 7.72 -1.20 -7.00
CA VAL A 182 6.47 -0.92 -7.69
C VAL A 182 6.51 -1.58 -9.06
N ILE A 183 5.49 -2.38 -9.36
CA ILE A 183 5.29 -2.98 -10.68
C ILE A 183 3.98 -2.43 -11.25
N GLY A 184 4.03 -1.78 -12.40
CA GLY A 184 2.81 -1.34 -13.08
C GLY A 184 2.14 -2.53 -13.74
N ILE A 185 0.86 -2.78 -13.45
CA ILE A 185 0.08 -3.87 -14.02
C ILE A 185 -1.22 -3.30 -14.56
N ARG A 186 -1.31 -3.09 -15.86
CA ARG A 186 -2.45 -2.38 -16.45
C ARG A 186 -3.56 -3.35 -16.81
N GLY A 187 -4.78 -2.85 -16.93
CA GLY A 187 -5.90 -3.53 -17.58
C GLY A 187 -7.13 -3.62 -16.69
N HIS A 188 -6.97 -3.91 -15.39
CA HIS A 188 -8.07 -3.67 -14.44
C HIS A 188 -8.36 -2.17 -14.33
N THR A 189 -7.30 -1.37 -14.14
CA THR A 189 -7.29 0.07 -14.44
C THR A 189 -6.04 0.42 -15.24
N LYS A 190 -5.98 1.65 -15.76
CA LYS A 190 -4.87 2.15 -16.59
C LYS A 190 -3.59 2.36 -15.78
N GLY A 191 -3.71 2.65 -14.49
CA GLY A 191 -2.60 2.95 -13.59
C GLY A 191 -2.45 1.98 -12.43
N SER A 192 -2.99 0.75 -12.51
CA SER A 192 -2.84 -0.19 -11.38
C SER A 192 -1.36 -0.52 -11.13
N VAL A 193 -1.01 -0.62 -9.86
CA VAL A 193 0.32 -1.03 -9.40
C VAL A 193 0.22 -2.19 -8.42
N ALA A 194 1.19 -3.11 -8.51
CA ALA A 194 1.48 -4.06 -7.45
C ALA A 194 2.70 -3.61 -6.64
N LEU A 195 2.70 -3.90 -5.34
CA LEU A 195 3.83 -3.66 -4.46
C LEU A 195 4.54 -4.97 -4.14
N VAL A 196 5.87 -4.95 -4.15
CA VAL A 196 6.72 -6.12 -3.89
C VAL A 196 7.51 -5.91 -2.62
N LEU A 197 7.22 -6.68 -1.58
CA LEU A 197 8.05 -6.76 -0.39
C LEU A 197 8.91 -8.02 -0.44
N THR A 198 10.22 -7.89 -0.26
CA THR A 198 11.15 -9.02 -0.17
C THR A 198 11.68 -9.15 1.25
N GLU A 199 11.49 -10.31 1.87
CA GLU A 199 12.06 -10.63 3.17
C GLU A 199 13.59 -10.71 3.12
N LYS A 200 14.26 -10.59 4.27
CA LYS A 200 15.68 -10.92 4.40
C LYS A 200 16.01 -12.36 3.98
N SER A 201 15.07 -13.28 4.16
CA SER A 201 15.18 -14.68 3.72
C SER A 201 15.15 -14.84 2.20
N GLY A 202 14.71 -13.82 1.46
CA GLY A 202 14.48 -13.86 0.00
C GLY A 202 13.06 -14.25 -0.40
N ARG A 203 12.15 -14.53 0.54
CA ARG A 203 10.73 -14.75 0.23
C ARG A 203 10.09 -13.44 -0.27
N VAL A 204 9.25 -13.55 -1.31
CA VAL A 204 8.59 -12.41 -1.96
C VAL A 204 7.10 -12.37 -1.64
N HIS A 205 6.59 -11.17 -1.39
CA HIS A 205 5.20 -10.84 -1.06
C HIS A 205 4.70 -9.79 -2.04
N LEU A 206 3.61 -10.09 -2.74
CA LEU A 206 3.02 -9.24 -3.79
C LEU A 206 1.66 -8.73 -3.33
N PHE A 207 1.49 -7.42 -3.21
CA PHE A 207 0.19 -6.79 -2.99
C PHE A 207 -0.35 -6.35 -4.34
N THR A 208 -1.33 -7.08 -4.87
CA THR A 208 -1.68 -7.03 -6.29
C THR A 208 -2.88 -6.15 -6.61
N GLY A 209 -3.56 -5.61 -5.60
CA GLY A 209 -4.87 -4.98 -5.76
C GLY A 209 -5.76 -5.91 -6.59
N ASP A 210 -6.41 -5.34 -7.61
CA ASP A 210 -7.31 -6.10 -8.47
C ASP A 210 -6.64 -6.68 -9.72
N SER A 211 -5.32 -6.85 -9.69
CA SER A 211 -4.59 -7.40 -10.83
C SER A 211 -4.58 -8.93 -10.88
N LEU A 212 -4.44 -9.59 -9.73
CA LEU A 212 -4.29 -11.05 -9.62
C LEU A 212 -4.92 -11.56 -8.33
N PHE A 213 -5.73 -12.61 -8.45
CA PHE A 213 -6.49 -13.27 -7.41
C PHE A 213 -6.28 -14.79 -7.46
N PRO A 214 -6.74 -15.53 -6.43
CA PRO A 214 -6.97 -16.97 -6.59
C PRO A 214 -7.88 -17.25 -7.79
N GLY A 215 -7.39 -18.01 -8.77
CA GLY A 215 -8.17 -18.45 -9.92
C GLY A 215 -8.23 -17.49 -11.13
N GLY A 216 -7.53 -16.36 -11.11
CA GLY A 216 -7.39 -15.50 -12.30
C GLY A 216 -7.03 -14.04 -12.05
N VAL A 217 -7.03 -13.28 -13.13
CA VAL A 217 -6.86 -11.81 -13.11
C VAL A 217 -8.19 -11.11 -12.84
N GLY A 218 -8.13 -9.85 -12.42
CA GLY A 218 -9.32 -9.06 -12.12
C GLY A 218 -10.18 -8.70 -13.32
N LYS A 219 -11.31 -8.06 -13.02
CA LYS A 219 -12.28 -7.60 -14.03
C LYS A 219 -11.70 -6.53 -14.92
N THR A 220 -12.03 -6.57 -16.20
CA THR A 220 -11.66 -5.54 -17.16
C THR A 220 -12.90 -4.88 -17.77
N TRP A 221 -12.71 -3.73 -18.43
CA TRP A 221 -13.81 -2.83 -18.76
C TRP A 221 -13.95 -2.53 -20.25
N GLN A 222 -12.88 -2.66 -21.03
CA GLN A 222 -12.86 -2.41 -22.47
C GLN A 222 -12.25 -3.58 -23.24
N ASP A 223 -12.55 -3.65 -24.53
CA ASP A 223 -11.93 -4.62 -25.43
C ASP A 223 -10.41 -4.46 -25.44
N GLY A 224 -9.67 -5.56 -25.23
CA GLY A 224 -8.22 -5.56 -25.16
C GLY A 224 -7.63 -5.40 -23.76
N ASP A 225 -8.41 -4.92 -22.77
CA ASP A 225 -7.91 -4.73 -21.40
C ASP A 225 -7.55 -6.06 -20.73
N PHE A 226 -8.30 -7.14 -21.03
CA PHE A 226 -8.01 -8.47 -20.49
C PHE A 226 -6.66 -8.99 -20.96
N GLU A 227 -6.36 -8.85 -22.24
CA GLU A 227 -5.08 -9.27 -22.83
C GLU A 227 -3.92 -8.44 -22.29
N ILE A 228 -4.15 -7.14 -22.04
CA ILE A 228 -3.17 -6.27 -21.38
C ILE A 228 -2.93 -6.76 -19.94
N LEU A 229 -4.00 -7.02 -19.19
CA LEU A 229 -3.91 -7.45 -17.80
C LEU A 229 -3.21 -8.78 -17.64
N LEU A 230 -3.66 -9.80 -18.37
CA LEU A 230 -3.05 -11.11 -18.36
C LEU A 230 -1.59 -11.05 -18.83
N GLY A 231 -1.31 -10.24 -19.86
CA GLY A 231 0.05 -10.03 -20.37
C GLY A 231 0.99 -9.37 -19.34
N ASP A 232 0.55 -8.30 -18.68
CA ASP A 232 1.35 -7.63 -17.63
C ASP A 232 1.53 -8.56 -16.41
N VAL A 233 0.50 -9.29 -15.98
CA VAL A 233 0.59 -10.27 -14.87
C VAL A 233 1.57 -11.41 -15.22
N GLU A 234 1.44 -12.00 -16.40
CA GLU A 234 2.30 -13.12 -16.83
C GLU A 234 3.76 -12.68 -16.97
N THR A 235 4.02 -11.54 -17.60
CA THR A 235 5.40 -11.09 -17.85
C THR A 235 6.06 -10.49 -16.61
N ARG A 236 5.33 -9.71 -15.81
CA ARG A 236 5.91 -8.92 -14.70
C ARG A 236 5.76 -9.58 -13.34
N LEU A 237 4.83 -10.51 -13.15
CA LEU A 237 4.76 -11.30 -11.91
C LEU A 237 5.31 -12.70 -12.14
N PHE A 238 4.63 -13.51 -12.96
CA PHE A 238 5.01 -14.90 -13.17
C PHE A 238 6.37 -15.06 -13.88
N GLY A 239 6.74 -14.11 -14.74
CA GLY A 239 8.03 -14.08 -15.42
C GLY A 239 9.19 -13.61 -14.55
N ARG A 240 8.90 -12.94 -13.41
CA ARG A 240 9.92 -12.36 -12.51
C ARG A 240 10.11 -13.15 -11.22
N PHE A 241 9.08 -13.84 -10.74
CA PHE A 241 9.09 -14.52 -9.45
C PHE A 241 8.58 -15.95 -9.59
N ASP A 242 9.17 -16.89 -8.84
CA ASP A 242 8.80 -18.31 -8.88
C ASP A 242 7.53 -18.59 -8.07
N ASP A 243 7.63 -18.50 -6.74
CA ASP A 243 6.56 -18.79 -5.76
C ASP A 243 6.41 -17.65 -4.74
N ALA A 244 6.04 -16.47 -5.23
CA ALA A 244 5.71 -15.34 -4.37
C ALA A 244 4.32 -15.52 -3.75
N VAL A 245 4.14 -15.06 -2.50
CA VAL A 245 2.82 -14.96 -1.88
C VAL A 245 2.07 -13.77 -2.47
N VAL A 246 0.80 -13.94 -2.78
CA VAL A 246 -0.05 -12.92 -3.41
C VAL A 246 -1.15 -12.50 -2.44
N TYR A 247 -1.26 -11.18 -2.25
CA TYR A 247 -2.19 -10.47 -1.38
C TYR A 247 -3.09 -9.58 -2.26
N PRO A 248 -4.28 -10.08 -2.67
CA PRO A 248 -5.17 -9.37 -3.58
C PRO A 248 -5.98 -8.26 -2.91
N GLY A 249 -6.55 -7.38 -3.71
CA GLY A 249 -7.47 -6.32 -3.28
C GLY A 249 -8.77 -6.84 -2.64
N HIS A 250 -9.14 -8.09 -2.92
CA HIS A 250 -10.30 -8.77 -2.33
C HIS A 250 -10.03 -10.25 -2.07
N GLY A 251 -10.72 -10.82 -1.10
CA GLY A 251 -10.74 -12.27 -0.87
C GLY A 251 -9.43 -12.84 -0.33
N LYS A 252 -9.16 -14.11 -0.64
CA LYS A 252 -8.06 -14.89 -0.03
C LYS A 252 -6.72 -14.66 -0.70
N ASP A 253 -5.65 -14.86 0.07
CA ASP A 253 -4.31 -14.94 -0.48
C ASP A 253 -4.14 -16.16 -1.39
N THR A 254 -3.14 -16.11 -2.27
CA THR A 254 -2.66 -17.28 -3.05
C THR A 254 -1.14 -17.23 -3.20
N THR A 255 -0.56 -18.09 -4.03
CA THR A 255 0.84 -18.01 -4.45
C THR A 255 0.99 -18.13 -5.95
N LEU A 256 2.05 -17.55 -6.51
CA LEU A 256 2.34 -17.72 -7.92
C LEU A 256 2.54 -19.19 -8.31
N ALA A 257 3.11 -20.06 -7.45
CA ALA A 257 3.21 -21.48 -7.79
C ALA A 257 1.85 -22.17 -7.87
N THR A 258 0.90 -21.77 -7.01
CA THR A 258 -0.47 -22.31 -7.03
C THR A 258 -1.19 -21.91 -8.32
N GLU A 259 -1.04 -20.66 -8.73
CA GLU A 259 -1.79 -20.11 -9.86
C GLU A 259 -1.15 -20.38 -11.23
N ARG A 260 0.19 -20.52 -11.30
CA ARG A 260 0.94 -20.64 -12.57
C ARG A 260 0.43 -21.72 -13.53
N PRO A 261 0.02 -22.93 -13.08
CA PRO A 261 -0.49 -23.96 -13.98
C PRO A 261 -1.75 -23.56 -14.75
N HIS A 262 -2.47 -22.51 -14.30
CA HIS A 262 -3.76 -22.10 -14.85
C HIS A 262 -3.68 -20.96 -15.88
N LEU A 263 -2.50 -20.42 -16.18
CA LEU A 263 -2.32 -19.29 -17.12
C LEU A 263 -2.91 -19.57 -18.52
N SER A 264 -2.76 -20.80 -19.04
CA SER A 264 -3.36 -21.19 -20.32
C SER A 264 -4.88 -21.21 -20.25
N ASP A 265 -5.43 -21.76 -19.16
CA ASP A 265 -6.87 -21.88 -18.97
C ASP A 265 -7.52 -20.49 -18.88
N TRP A 266 -6.88 -19.55 -18.19
CA TRP A 266 -7.35 -18.17 -18.12
C TRP A 266 -7.34 -17.50 -19.48
N ARG A 267 -6.28 -17.70 -20.28
CA ARG A 267 -6.18 -17.13 -21.62
C ARG A 267 -7.29 -17.65 -22.54
N GLU A 268 -7.62 -18.93 -22.46
CA GLU A 268 -8.69 -19.54 -23.26
C GLU A 268 -10.07 -19.13 -22.78
N ARG A 269 -10.26 -19.02 -21.46
CA ARG A 269 -11.54 -18.64 -20.85
C ARG A 269 -11.88 -17.17 -21.07
N GLY A 270 -10.88 -16.29 -21.05
CA GLY A 270 -11.10 -14.85 -20.87
C GLY A 270 -11.45 -14.52 -19.42
N TRP A 271 -12.09 -13.36 -19.22
CA TRP A 271 -12.67 -12.95 -17.95
C TRP A 271 -14.03 -13.62 -17.71
#